data_AF-A0A963TVQ9-F1
#
_entry.id   AF-A0A963TVQ9-F1
#
_cell.length_a   1.000
_cell.length_b   1.000
_cell.length_c   1.000
_cell.angle_alpha   90.00
_cell.angle_beta   90.00
_cell.angle_gamma   90.00
#
_symmetry.space_group_name_H-M   'P 1'
#
loop_
_entity.id
_entity.type
_entity.pdbx_description
1 polymer ?
#
loop_
_entity_poly.entity_id
_entity_poly.type
_entity_poly.pdbx_seq_one_letter_code
_entity_poly.pdbx_strand_id
1 'polypeptide(L)'
;DNIIFISIVTGRLPRERQATARRIGLSLALVMRIALLASLSWIAGLTDPIFTAAGFALSWRDVVLGVGGLFLLWKATGEIHNTMEGEDQSDGSGSATFGAVIAQVVVLDLVFSLDSVITAVGMTDNLPVMIAAIVVSIAVMMFAATPVSDFVNRHPTVKMLALGFLILIGVALLADAAHFHIPRGYLYFAIAFSALIETLNLFAARARKKRKQNQ
;
A
#
# COMPACT_ATOMS: atom_id res chain seq x y z
N ASP A 1 7.05 -0.17 2.34
CA ASP A 1 5.66 0.01 2.83
C ASP A 1 4.62 -0.71 1.99
N ASN A 2 4.71 -0.71 0.66
CA ASN A 2 3.61 -1.22 -0.18
C ASN A 2 3.65 -2.74 -0.49
N ILE A 3 4.61 -3.48 0.10
CA ILE A 3 4.86 -4.89 -0.21
C ILE A 3 3.64 -5.79 0.04
N ILE A 4 2.88 -5.50 1.10
CA ILE A 4 1.67 -6.25 1.46
C ILE A 4 0.58 -6.01 0.42
N PHE A 5 0.39 -4.76 -0.04
CA PHE A 5 -0.58 -4.44 -1.09
C PHE A 5 -0.24 -5.08 -2.42
N ILE A 6 1.03 -4.98 -2.82
CA ILE A 6 1.53 -5.65 -4.02
C ILE A 6 1.28 -7.16 -3.92
N SER A 7 1.49 -7.75 -2.74
CA SER A 7 1.25 -9.17 -2.49
C SER A 7 -0.23 -9.56 -2.61
N ILE A 8 -1.15 -8.72 -2.14
CA ILE A 8 -2.60 -8.96 -2.26
C ILE A 8 -3.05 -8.84 -3.72
N VAL A 9 -2.66 -7.78 -4.42
CA VAL A 9 -3.09 -7.52 -5.80
C VAL A 9 -2.52 -8.57 -6.75
N THR A 10 -1.24 -8.92 -6.60
CA THR A 10 -0.60 -9.95 -7.44
C THR A 10 -1.08 -11.37 -7.11
N GLY A 11 -1.59 -11.62 -5.90
CA GLY A 11 -2.17 -12.89 -5.49
C GLY A 11 -3.37 -13.36 -6.34
N ARG A 12 -4.00 -12.43 -7.08
CA ARG A 12 -5.11 -12.71 -8.00
C ARG A 12 -4.68 -13.33 -9.34
N LEU A 13 -3.38 -13.31 -9.66
CA LEU A 13 -2.86 -13.95 -10.87
C LEU A 13 -2.67 -15.45 -10.67
N PRO A 14 -2.64 -16.25 -11.75
CA PRO A 14 -2.19 -17.65 -11.68
C PRO A 14 -0.83 -17.73 -10.99
N ARG A 15 -0.63 -18.73 -10.11
CA ARG A 15 0.56 -18.87 -9.25
C ARG A 15 1.89 -18.70 -9.99
N GLU A 16 1.95 -19.21 -11.22
CA GLU A 16 3.11 -19.12 -12.12
C GLU A 16 3.50 -17.68 -12.49
N ARG A 17 2.53 -16.76 -12.55
CA ARG A 17 2.74 -15.36 -12.96
C ARG A 17 2.91 -14.39 -11.78
N GLN A 18 2.55 -14.79 -10.56
CA GLN A 18 2.56 -13.90 -9.40
C GLN A 18 3.96 -13.38 -9.08
N ALA A 19 4.96 -14.25 -9.04
CA ALA A 19 6.35 -13.86 -8.73
C ALA A 19 6.90 -12.88 -9.77
N THR A 20 6.64 -13.14 -11.05
CA THR A 20 7.01 -12.24 -12.15
C THR A 20 6.29 -10.91 -12.06
N ALA A 21 4.99 -10.91 -11.76
CA ALA A 21 4.22 -9.69 -11.58
C ALA A 21 4.75 -8.82 -10.42
N ARG A 22 5.13 -9.45 -9.30
CA ARG A 22 5.75 -8.75 -8.16
C ARG A 22 7.08 -8.12 -8.55
N ARG A 23 7.96 -8.86 -9.23
CA ARG A 23 9.26 -8.35 -9.68
C ARG A 23 9.09 -7.18 -10.64
N ILE A 24 8.26 -7.33 -11.67
CA ILE A 24 8.02 -6.26 -12.66
C ILE A 24 7.38 -5.05 -11.98
N GLY A 25 6.36 -5.26 -11.15
CA GLY A 25 5.70 -4.18 -10.42
C GLY A 25 6.65 -3.42 -9.49
N LEU A 26 7.50 -4.12 -8.74
CA LEU A 26 8.50 -3.50 -7.86
C LEU A 26 9.61 -2.78 -8.65
N SER A 27 10.06 -3.32 -9.77
CA SER A 27 11.03 -2.64 -10.64
C SER A 27 10.44 -1.37 -11.25
N LEU A 28 9.19 -1.42 -11.73
CA LEU A 28 8.49 -0.24 -12.23
C LEU A 28 8.27 0.81 -11.13
N ALA A 29 7.91 0.37 -9.92
CA ALA A 29 7.80 1.24 -8.76
C ALA A 29 9.13 1.95 -8.43
N LEU A 30 10.26 1.23 -8.49
CA LEU A 30 11.58 1.85 -8.29
C LEU A 30 11.86 2.94 -9.31
N VAL A 31 11.66 2.64 -10.59
CA VAL A 31 11.89 3.60 -11.67
C VAL A 31 11.01 4.83 -11.48
N MET A 32 9.71 4.63 -11.19
CA MET A 32 8.78 5.72 -10.91
C MET A 32 9.22 6.57 -9.71
N ARG A 33 9.63 5.95 -8.60
CA ARG A 33 10.11 6.69 -7.42
C ARG A 33 11.37 7.51 -7.69
N ILE A 34 12.32 6.94 -8.43
CA ILE A 34 13.52 7.67 -8.83
C ILE A 34 13.15 8.81 -9.77
N ALA A 35 12.23 8.60 -10.72
CA ALA A 35 11.77 9.65 -11.62
C ALA A 35 11.08 10.79 -10.86
N LEU A 36 10.22 10.47 -9.88
CA LEU A 36 9.61 11.45 -8.99
C LEU A 36 10.68 12.23 -8.20
N LEU A 37 11.65 11.53 -7.60
CA LEU A 37 12.79 12.16 -6.91
C LEU A 37 13.77 12.90 -7.83
N ALA A 38 13.82 12.61 -9.12
CA ALA A 38 14.60 13.42 -10.05
C ALA A 38 13.84 14.70 -10.42
N SER A 39 12.50 14.65 -10.36
CA SER A 39 11.59 15.73 -10.70
C SER A 39 11.26 16.63 -9.49
N LEU A 40 12.17 16.73 -8.51
CA LEU A 40 11.94 17.43 -7.25
C LEU A 40 11.52 18.88 -7.40
N SER A 41 12.19 19.60 -8.31
CA SER A 41 11.85 20.99 -8.61
C SER A 41 10.43 21.14 -9.14
N TRP A 42 9.94 20.13 -9.88
CA TRP A 42 8.57 20.09 -10.37
C TRP A 42 7.59 19.67 -9.27
N ILE A 43 7.96 18.72 -8.41
CA ILE A 43 7.15 18.27 -7.28
C ILE A 43 6.93 19.37 -6.25
N ALA A 44 7.92 20.22 -5.99
CA ALA A 44 7.75 21.37 -5.12
C ALA A 44 6.59 22.26 -5.59
N GLY A 45 6.46 22.46 -6.91
CA GLY A 45 5.33 23.19 -7.50
C GLY A 45 3.97 22.49 -7.39
N LEU A 46 3.91 21.18 -7.10
CA LEU A 46 2.63 20.52 -6.81
C LEU A 46 2.01 20.97 -5.49
N THR A 47 2.81 21.55 -4.58
CA THR A 47 2.32 22.12 -3.32
C THR A 47 1.82 23.55 -3.46
N ASP A 48 2.13 24.21 -4.59
CA ASP A 48 1.64 25.55 -4.85
C ASP A 48 0.11 25.54 -5.05
N PRO A 49 -0.59 26.55 -4.52
CA PRO A 49 -2.04 26.62 -4.62
C PRO A 49 -2.46 26.91 -6.07
N ILE A 50 -3.24 25.99 -6.63
CA ILE A 50 -3.85 26.12 -7.96
C ILE A 50 -5.18 26.86 -7.92
N PHE A 51 -5.88 26.81 -6.77
CA PHE A 51 -7.15 27.49 -6.56
C PHE A 51 -7.30 27.84 -5.09
N THR A 52 -7.68 29.09 -4.80
CA THR A 52 -7.95 29.56 -3.44
C THR A 52 -9.38 30.04 -3.33
N ALA A 53 -10.17 29.45 -2.43
CA ALA A 53 -11.53 29.90 -2.13
C ALA A 53 -11.83 29.75 -0.63
N ALA A 54 -12.46 30.77 -0.04
CA ALA A 54 -12.91 30.77 1.35
C ALA A 54 -11.82 30.36 2.39
N GLY A 55 -10.56 30.75 2.15
CA GLY A 55 -9.43 30.40 3.02
C GLY A 55 -8.85 29.00 2.81
N PHE A 56 -9.41 28.22 1.88
CA PHE A 56 -8.88 26.92 1.46
C PHE A 56 -8.04 27.07 0.18
N ALA A 57 -6.81 26.57 0.22
CA ALA A 57 -5.85 26.67 -0.87
C ALA A 57 -5.59 25.28 -1.47
N LEU A 58 -6.33 24.94 -2.52
CA LEU A 58 -6.20 23.65 -3.17
C LEU A 58 -4.91 23.62 -4.00
N SER A 59 -4.09 22.58 -3.82
CA SER A 59 -2.89 22.31 -4.61
C SER A 59 -3.04 21.04 -5.46
N TRP A 60 -2.16 20.83 -6.45
CA TRP A 60 -2.15 19.57 -7.22
C TRP A 60 -1.85 18.35 -6.33
N ARG A 61 -1.01 18.54 -5.30
CA ARG A 61 -0.77 17.53 -4.27
C ARG A 61 -2.08 17.09 -3.62
N ASP A 62 -2.91 18.05 -3.18
CA ASP A 62 -4.17 17.74 -2.50
C ASP A 62 -5.13 16.95 -3.40
N VAL A 63 -5.19 17.30 -4.68
CA VAL A 63 -6.00 16.55 -5.66
C VAL A 63 -5.50 15.10 -5.77
N VAL A 64 -4.20 14.88 -5.91
CA VAL A 64 -3.66 13.53 -6.07
C VAL A 64 -3.82 12.70 -4.78
N LEU A 65 -3.57 13.29 -3.61
CA LEU A 65 -3.81 12.62 -2.33
C LEU A 65 -5.29 12.31 -2.11
N GLY A 66 -6.20 13.22 -2.47
CA GLY A 66 -7.63 13.03 -2.36
C GLY A 66 -8.15 11.93 -3.29
N VAL A 67 -7.80 11.98 -4.58
CA VAL A 67 -8.17 10.93 -5.54
C VAL A 67 -7.55 9.59 -5.14
N GLY A 68 -6.28 9.60 -4.73
CA GLY A 68 -5.58 8.42 -4.24
C GLY A 68 -6.27 7.82 -3.02
N GLY A 69 -6.58 8.62 -2.01
CA GLY A 69 -7.29 8.19 -0.80
C GLY A 69 -8.66 7.58 -1.11
N LEU A 70 -9.47 8.22 -1.95
CA LEU A 70 -10.74 7.66 -2.41
C LEU A 70 -10.57 6.34 -3.16
N PHE A 71 -9.57 6.24 -4.02
CA PHE A 71 -9.24 5.01 -4.74
C PHE A 71 -8.86 3.89 -3.77
N LEU A 72 -8.04 4.18 -2.75
CA LEU A 72 -7.68 3.20 -1.71
C LEU A 72 -8.90 2.71 -0.94
N LEU A 73 -9.79 3.62 -0.52
CA LEU A 73 -11.03 3.26 0.20
C LEU A 73 -11.93 2.38 -0.65
N TRP A 74 -12.19 2.77 -1.89
CA TRP A 74 -12.99 1.99 -2.82
C TRP A 74 -12.41 0.59 -3.05
N LYS A 75 -11.10 0.50 -3.31
CA LYS A 75 -10.40 -0.77 -3.54
C LYS A 75 -10.39 -1.66 -2.30
N ALA A 76 -10.08 -1.11 -1.13
CA ALA A 76 -10.01 -1.87 0.11
C ALA A 76 -11.39 -2.41 0.49
N THR A 77 -12.43 -1.57 0.38
CA THR A 77 -13.81 -1.96 0.69
C THR A 77 -14.29 -3.07 -0.24
N GLY A 78 -14.03 -2.95 -1.55
CA GLY A 78 -14.36 -4.01 -2.51
C GLY A 78 -13.62 -5.32 -2.25
N GLU A 79 -12.34 -5.27 -1.85
CA GLU A 79 -11.59 -6.49 -1.50
C GLU A 79 -12.10 -7.12 -0.19
N ILE A 80 -12.47 -6.32 0.81
CA ILE A 80 -13.06 -6.80 2.05
C ILE A 80 -14.38 -7.50 1.76
N HIS A 81 -15.26 -6.88 0.98
CA HIS A 81 -16.55 -7.45 0.60
C HIS A 81 -16.38 -8.81 -0.11
N ASN A 82 -15.52 -8.88 -1.13
CA ASN A 82 -15.21 -10.13 -1.82
C ASN A 82 -14.60 -11.21 -0.92
N THR A 83 -13.85 -10.82 0.12
CA THR A 83 -13.27 -11.79 1.07
C THR A 83 -14.30 -12.27 2.09
N MET A 84 -15.32 -11.46 2.40
CA MET A 84 -16.36 -11.75 3.40
C MET A 84 -17.53 -12.56 2.85
N GLU A 85 -17.89 -12.40 1.57
CA GLU A 85 -19.00 -13.15 0.96
C GLU A 85 -18.73 -14.65 0.81
N GLY A 86 -17.51 -15.10 1.13
CA GLY A 86 -17.07 -16.46 0.83
C GLY A 86 -16.89 -16.62 -0.67
N GLU A 87 -15.93 -17.42 -1.08
CA GLU A 87 -15.78 -17.78 -2.49
C GLU A 87 -16.95 -18.70 -2.90
N ASP A 88 -18.16 -18.16 -3.06
CA ASP A 88 -19.19 -18.80 -3.85
C ASP A 88 -18.69 -18.80 -5.30
N GLN A 89 -18.25 -19.98 -5.71
CA GLN A 89 -17.72 -20.30 -7.02
C GLN A 89 -18.61 -19.77 -8.13
N SER A 90 -18.03 -18.94 -9.00
CA SER A 90 -18.36 -19.00 -10.42
C SER A 90 -17.06 -18.89 -11.23
N ASP A 91 -16.71 -20.01 -11.87
CA ASP A 91 -15.95 -20.02 -13.11
C ASP A 91 -16.53 -18.93 -14.03
N GLY A 92 -15.77 -17.87 -14.30
CA GLY A 92 -16.15 -16.87 -15.31
C GLY A 92 -15.93 -15.38 -14.97
N SER A 93 -15.65 -15.00 -13.72
CA SER A 93 -15.25 -13.63 -13.40
C SER A 93 -13.80 -13.39 -13.80
N GLY A 94 -13.59 -12.93 -15.04
CA GLY A 94 -12.30 -12.78 -15.74
C GLY A 94 -11.08 -12.62 -14.84
N SER A 95 -10.16 -13.58 -14.91
CA SER A 95 -8.87 -13.50 -14.21
C SER A 95 -8.30 -12.11 -14.42
N ALA A 96 -8.00 -11.38 -13.35
CA ALA A 96 -7.43 -10.05 -13.46
C ALA A 96 -6.24 -10.13 -14.44
N THR A 97 -6.31 -9.41 -15.54
CA THR A 97 -5.29 -9.53 -16.58
C THR A 97 -3.96 -9.09 -16.01
N PHE A 98 -2.88 -9.72 -16.46
CA PHE A 98 -1.53 -9.38 -16.00
C PHE A 98 -1.27 -7.87 -16.08
N GLY A 99 -1.66 -7.24 -17.19
CA GLY A 99 -1.56 -5.79 -17.37
C GLY A 99 -2.37 -4.98 -16.36
N ALA A 100 -3.62 -5.38 -16.07
CA ALA A 100 -4.45 -4.69 -15.08
C ALA A 100 -3.85 -4.77 -13.67
N VAL A 101 -3.25 -5.90 -13.30
CA VAL A 101 -2.55 -6.07 -12.01
C VAL A 101 -1.32 -5.18 -11.92
N ILE A 102 -0.50 -5.13 -12.97
CA ILE A 102 0.67 -4.24 -13.00
C ILE A 102 0.26 -2.77 -12.94
N ALA A 103 -0.76 -2.37 -13.71
CA ALA A 103 -1.30 -1.01 -13.67
C ALA A 103 -1.79 -0.63 -12.26
N GLN A 104 -2.50 -1.53 -11.58
CA GLN A 104 -2.94 -1.32 -10.20
C GLN A 104 -1.75 -1.15 -9.24
N VAL A 105 -0.70 -1.97 -9.36
CA VAL A 105 0.52 -1.83 -8.55
C VAL A 105 1.17 -0.47 -8.77
N VAL A 106 1.30 -0.01 -10.01
CA VAL A 106 1.91 1.28 -10.34
C VAL A 106 1.07 2.44 -9.80
N VAL A 107 -0.26 2.41 -9.96
CA VAL A 107 -1.15 3.46 -9.44
C VAL A 107 -1.10 3.52 -7.92
N LEU A 108 -1.14 2.37 -7.24
CA LEU A 108 -1.02 2.30 -5.78
C LEU A 108 0.33 2.84 -5.31
N ASP A 109 1.43 2.44 -5.97
CA ASP A 109 2.74 2.95 -5.60
C ASP A 109 2.88 4.44 -5.88
N LEU A 110 2.29 4.98 -6.95
CA LEU A 110 2.29 6.41 -7.25
C LEU A 110 1.63 7.21 -6.11
N VAL A 111 0.44 6.80 -5.67
CA VAL A 111 -0.29 7.47 -4.58
C VAL A 111 0.53 7.47 -3.28
N PHE A 112 1.10 6.32 -2.90
CA PHE A 112 1.92 6.22 -1.70
C PHE A 112 3.30 6.88 -1.82
N SER A 113 3.89 6.87 -3.02
CA SER A 113 5.21 7.45 -3.26
C SER A 113 5.15 8.97 -3.25
N LEU A 114 4.06 9.59 -3.73
CA LEU A 114 3.93 11.05 -3.69
C LEU A 114 3.94 11.61 -2.27
N ASP A 115 3.17 11.03 -1.34
CA ASP A 115 3.16 11.49 0.06
C ASP A 115 4.53 11.28 0.73
N SER A 116 5.12 10.09 0.57
CA SER A 116 6.42 9.76 1.18
C SER A 116 7.58 10.56 0.59
N VAL A 117 7.58 10.84 -0.73
CA VAL A 117 8.57 11.69 -1.38
C VAL A 117 8.41 13.14 -0.92
N ILE A 118 7.20 13.70 -0.93
CA ILE A 118 6.98 15.08 -0.48
C ILE A 118 7.42 15.25 0.97
N THR A 119 7.13 14.27 1.83
CA THR A 119 7.60 14.26 3.23
C THR A 119 9.13 14.16 3.30
N ALA A 120 9.77 13.31 2.51
CA ALA A 120 11.23 13.15 2.48
C ALA A 120 11.96 14.43 2.05
N VAL A 121 11.41 15.14 1.08
CA VAL A 121 11.96 16.40 0.57
C VAL A 121 11.89 17.51 1.63
N GLY A 122 10.85 17.50 2.47
CA GLY A 122 10.79 18.41 3.62
C GLY A 122 11.81 18.10 4.72
N MET A 123 12.48 16.94 4.69
CA MET A 123 13.40 16.49 5.75
C MET A 123 14.88 16.58 5.37
N THR A 124 15.25 16.49 4.09
CA THR A 124 16.66 16.52 3.66
C THR A 124 16.82 16.95 2.20
N ASP A 125 17.85 17.77 1.95
CA ASP A 125 18.22 18.21 0.59
C ASP A 125 19.16 17.23 -0.13
N ASN A 126 19.58 16.15 0.54
CA ASN A 126 20.56 15.21 -0.01
C ASN A 126 19.92 14.15 -0.91
N LEU A 127 19.67 14.51 -2.18
CA LEU A 127 19.11 13.63 -3.20
C LEU A 127 19.81 12.25 -3.32
N PRO A 128 21.16 12.14 -3.30
CA PRO A 128 21.81 10.84 -3.38
C PRO A 128 21.47 9.91 -2.21
N VAL A 129 21.32 10.46 -1.00
CA VAL A 129 20.95 9.69 0.20
C VAL A 129 19.52 9.19 0.10
N MET A 130 18.60 10.03 -0.38
CA MET A 130 17.20 9.62 -0.62
C MET A 130 17.10 8.50 -1.64
N ILE A 131 17.80 8.62 -2.78
CA ILE A 131 17.81 7.58 -3.82
C ILE A 131 18.39 6.28 -3.25
N ALA A 132 19.53 6.34 -2.56
CA ALA A 132 20.15 5.16 -1.95
C ALA A 132 19.19 4.46 -0.97
N ALA A 133 18.50 5.22 -0.11
CA ALA A 133 17.51 4.68 0.82
C ALA A 133 16.36 3.96 0.10
N ILE A 134 15.82 4.54 -0.98
CA ILE A 134 14.75 3.92 -1.77
C ILE A 134 15.25 2.65 -2.47
N VAL A 135 16.43 2.67 -3.07
CA VAL A 135 17.02 1.52 -3.76
C VAL A 135 17.22 0.36 -2.77
N VAL A 136 17.80 0.62 -1.59
CA VAL A 136 17.98 -0.39 -0.55
C VAL A 136 16.64 -0.93 -0.06
N SER A 137 15.66 -0.05 0.20
CA SER A 137 14.32 -0.44 0.62
C SER A 137 13.64 -1.36 -0.41
N ILE A 138 13.71 -1.02 -1.70
CA ILE A 138 13.13 -1.85 -2.77
C ILE A 138 13.88 -3.17 -2.93
N ALA A 139 15.21 -3.18 -2.84
CA ALA A 139 15.98 -4.43 -2.87
C ALA A 139 15.50 -5.39 -1.77
N VAL A 140 15.40 -4.91 -0.53
CA VAL A 140 14.86 -5.69 0.61
C VAL A 140 13.44 -6.17 0.31
N MET A 141 12.58 -5.30 -0.21
CA MET A 141 11.21 -5.68 -0.58
C MET A 141 11.17 -6.75 -1.68
N MET A 142 12.05 -6.71 -2.68
CA MET A 142 12.10 -7.74 -3.74
C MET A 142 12.45 -9.12 -3.16
N PHE A 143 13.37 -9.19 -2.21
CA PHE A 143 13.68 -10.44 -1.50
C PHE A 143 12.52 -10.90 -0.62
N ALA A 144 11.85 -9.98 0.07
CA ALA A 144 10.74 -10.29 0.98
C ALA A 144 9.39 -10.54 0.28
N ALA A 145 9.22 -10.13 -0.99
CA ALA A 145 7.90 -10.08 -1.63
C ALA A 145 7.20 -11.43 -1.74
N THR A 146 7.93 -12.47 -2.12
CA THR A 146 7.37 -13.84 -2.21
C THR A 146 7.00 -14.41 -0.84
N PRO A 147 7.91 -14.47 0.16
CA PRO A 147 7.56 -15.05 1.46
C PRO A 147 6.45 -14.24 2.17
N VAL A 148 6.44 -12.91 2.05
CA VAL A 148 5.37 -12.08 2.59
C VAL A 148 4.04 -12.38 1.90
N SER A 149 4.03 -12.52 0.57
CA SER A 149 2.81 -12.86 -0.17
C SER A 149 2.26 -14.22 0.20
N ASP A 150 3.11 -15.24 0.30
CA ASP A 150 2.68 -16.58 0.71
C ASP A 150 2.12 -16.58 2.14
N PHE A 151 2.72 -15.79 3.04
CA PHE A 151 2.23 -15.64 4.41
C PHE A 151 0.86 -14.97 4.47
N VAL A 152 0.67 -13.85 3.76
CA VAL A 152 -0.61 -13.13 3.72
C VAL A 152 -1.72 -13.99 3.11
N ASN A 153 -1.41 -14.74 2.05
CA ASN A 153 -2.39 -15.62 1.40
C ASN A 153 -2.78 -16.84 2.25
N ARG A 154 -1.89 -17.31 3.14
CA ARG A 154 -2.17 -18.44 4.05
C ARG A 154 -2.95 -18.03 5.31
N HIS A 155 -2.97 -16.74 5.64
CA HIS A 155 -3.57 -16.23 6.86
C HIS A 155 -4.65 -15.17 6.55
N PRO A 156 -5.93 -15.58 6.44
CA PRO A 156 -7.04 -14.68 6.08
C PRO A 156 -7.16 -13.46 7.01
N THR A 157 -6.92 -13.64 8.31
CA THR A 157 -6.94 -12.56 9.30
C THR A 157 -5.84 -11.52 9.03
N VAL A 158 -4.66 -11.94 8.60
CA VAL A 158 -3.56 -11.04 8.18
C VAL A 158 -3.92 -10.30 6.89
N LYS A 159 -4.56 -10.97 5.92
CA LYS A 159 -5.09 -10.31 4.71
C LYS A 159 -6.10 -9.22 5.08
N MET A 160 -7.05 -9.53 5.96
CA MET A 160 -8.05 -8.56 6.43
C MET A 160 -7.39 -7.39 7.18
N LEU A 161 -6.40 -7.66 8.02
CA LEU A 161 -5.64 -6.63 8.72
C LEU A 161 -4.95 -5.67 7.73
N ALA A 162 -4.32 -6.22 6.70
CA ALA A 162 -3.67 -5.43 5.66
C ALA A 162 -4.65 -4.52 4.90
N LEU A 163 -5.85 -5.02 4.58
CA LEU A 163 -6.90 -4.21 3.96
C LEU A 163 -7.41 -3.12 4.91
N GLY A 164 -7.49 -3.40 6.21
CA GLY A 164 -7.73 -2.39 7.23
C GLY A 164 -6.68 -1.28 7.24
N PHE A 165 -5.39 -1.63 7.08
CA PHE A 165 -4.33 -0.63 6.92
C PHE A 165 -4.48 0.19 5.64
N LEU A 166 -4.97 -0.41 4.54
CA LEU A 166 -5.27 0.33 3.32
C LEU A 166 -6.33 1.40 3.55
N ILE A 167 -7.39 1.06 4.29
CA ILE A 167 -8.45 2.00 4.67
C ILE A 167 -7.87 3.10 5.54
N LEU A 168 -7.11 2.74 6.57
CA LEU A 168 -6.50 3.70 7.48
C LEU A 168 -5.63 4.73 6.73
N ILE A 169 -4.79 4.26 5.80
CA ILE A 169 -3.95 5.16 5.00
C ILE A 169 -4.82 5.96 4.02
N GLY A 170 -5.84 5.36 3.40
CA GLY A 170 -6.78 6.07 2.53
C GLY A 170 -7.48 7.23 3.23
N VAL A 171 -7.93 7.03 4.48
CA VAL A 171 -8.49 8.10 5.32
C VAL A 171 -7.45 9.16 5.64
N ALA A 172 -6.21 8.76 5.96
CA ALA A 172 -5.13 9.72 6.22
C ALA A 172 -4.82 10.60 5.01
N LEU A 173 -4.76 10.03 3.80
CA LEU A 173 -4.53 10.80 2.57
C LEU A 173 -5.68 11.78 2.28
N LEU A 174 -6.93 11.36 2.52
CA LEU A 174 -8.09 12.25 2.41
C LEU A 174 -8.03 13.40 3.42
N ALA A 175 -7.60 13.09 4.64
CA ALA A 175 -7.43 14.07 5.70
C ALA A 175 -6.35 15.10 5.32
N ASP A 176 -5.19 14.64 4.83
CA ASP A 176 -4.11 15.53 4.38
C ASP A 176 -4.54 16.38 3.18
N ALA A 177 -5.28 15.81 2.22
CA ALA A 177 -5.85 16.55 1.09
C ALA A 177 -6.85 17.63 1.53
N ALA A 178 -7.53 17.42 2.66
CA ALA A 178 -8.40 18.41 3.30
C ALA A 178 -7.64 19.33 4.27
N HIS A 179 -6.30 19.32 4.25
CA HIS A 179 -5.38 20.05 5.13
C HIS A 179 -5.48 19.69 6.61
N PHE A 180 -6.20 18.62 6.94
CA PHE A 180 -6.24 18.03 8.28
C PHE A 180 -5.12 17.02 8.46
N HIS A 181 -3.96 17.50 8.90
CA HIS A 181 -2.77 16.68 9.03
C HIS A 181 -2.89 15.70 10.20
N ILE A 182 -2.97 14.40 9.89
CA ILE A 182 -2.92 13.35 10.90
C ILE A 182 -1.45 13.00 11.16
N PRO A 183 -0.95 13.18 12.40
CA PRO A 183 0.43 12.84 12.73
C PRO A 183 0.72 11.37 12.44
N ARG A 184 1.77 11.12 11.64
CA ARG A 184 2.12 9.77 11.17
C ARG A 184 2.39 8.78 12.30
N GLY A 185 2.84 9.27 13.46
CA GLY A 185 3.01 8.46 14.66
C GLY A 185 1.75 7.72 15.10
N TYR A 186 0.56 8.32 14.96
CA TYR A 186 -0.70 7.64 15.28
C TYR A 186 -1.00 6.51 14.30
N LEU A 187 -0.74 6.71 13.01
CA LEU A 187 -0.90 5.67 11.99
C LEU A 187 0.06 4.51 12.25
N TYR A 188 1.34 4.81 12.50
CA TYR A 188 2.35 3.80 12.80
C TYR A 188 2.03 3.04 14.09
N PHE A 189 1.53 3.73 15.12
CA PHE A 189 1.09 3.09 16.35
C PHE A 189 -0.10 2.15 16.10
N ALA A 190 -1.12 2.60 15.35
CA ALA A 190 -2.27 1.76 15.02
C ALA A 190 -1.89 0.50 14.22
N ILE A 191 -0.96 0.65 13.26
CA ILE A 191 -0.43 -0.46 12.46
C ILE A 191 0.34 -1.44 13.35
N ALA A 192 1.28 -0.94 14.16
CA ALA A 192 2.11 -1.77 15.05
C ALA A 192 1.28 -2.48 16.12
N PHE A 193 0.35 -1.77 16.75
CA PHE A 193 -0.57 -2.34 17.74
C PHE A 193 -1.42 -3.45 17.14
N SER A 194 -2.04 -3.21 15.98
CA SER A 194 -2.90 -4.22 15.35
C SER A 194 -2.09 -5.43 14.87
N ALA A 195 -0.88 -5.23 14.35
CA ALA A 195 0.03 -6.33 14.00
C ALA A 195 0.46 -7.15 15.23
N LEU A 196 0.69 -6.50 16.37
CA LEU A 196 0.97 -7.18 17.64
C LEU A 196 -0.21 -8.05 18.08
N ILE A 197 -1.42 -7.48 18.09
CA ILE A 197 -2.64 -8.22 18.45
C ILE A 197 -2.86 -9.41 17.52
N GLU A 198 -2.69 -9.22 16.21
CA GLU A 198 -2.83 -10.31 15.24
C GLU A 198 -1.76 -11.40 15.44
N THR A 199 -0.54 -11.02 15.78
CA THR A 199 0.53 -11.97 16.11
C THR A 199 0.15 -12.82 17.33
N LEU A 200 -0.40 -12.20 18.38
CA LEU A 200 -0.91 -12.92 19.56
C LEU A 200 -2.07 -13.84 19.21
N ASN A 201 -3.00 -13.40 18.35
CA ASN A 201 -4.12 -14.23 17.87
C ASN A 201 -3.63 -15.46 17.11
N LEU A 202 -2.65 -15.31 16.21
CA LEU A 202 -2.05 -16.42 15.48
C LEU A 202 -1.37 -17.43 16.42
N PHE A 203 -0.66 -16.95 17.45
CA PHE A 203 -0.08 -17.83 18.47
C PHE A 203 -1.14 -18.56 19.29
N ALA A 204 -2.19 -17.86 19.74
CA ALA A 204 -3.29 -18.47 20.48
C ALA A 204 -4.03 -19.53 19.65
N ALA A 205 -4.27 -19.26 18.36
CA ALA A 205 -4.91 -20.20 17.45
C ALA A 205 -4.07 -21.49 17.27
N ARG A 206 -2.74 -21.35 17.10
CA ARG A 206 -1.81 -22.49 17.02
C ARG A 206 -1.81 -23.32 18.31
N ALA A 207 -1.79 -22.67 19.47
CA ALA A 207 -1.83 -23.36 20.77
C ALA A 207 -3.14 -24.14 20.98
N ARG A 208 -4.29 -23.59 20.58
CA ARG A 208 -5.59 -24.28 20.63
C ARG A 208 -5.63 -25.51 19.72
N LYS A 209 -5.09 -25.42 18.50
CA LYS A 209 -5.02 -26.54 17.56
C LYS A 209 -4.18 -27.70 18.10
N LYS A 210 -3.05 -27.40 18.75
CA LYS A 210 -2.18 -28.40 19.40
C LYS A 210 -2.87 -29.11 20.57
N ARG A 211 -3.65 -28.40 21.38
CA ARG A 211 -4.44 -29.00 22.48
C ARG A 211 -5.52 -29.95 21.98
N LYS A 212 -6.21 -29.62 20.89
CA LYS A 212 -7.22 -30.49 20.25
C LYS A 212 -6.65 -31.75 19.58
N GLN A 213 -5.36 -31.77 19.23
CA GLN A 213 -4.70 -32.95 18.65
C GLN A 213 -4.17 -33.92 19.72
N ASN A 214 -4.05 -33.46 20.97
CA ASN A 214 -3.58 -34.27 22.10
C ASN A 214 -4.73 -34.79 22.99
N GLN A 215 -5.99 -34.53 22.60
CA GLN A 215 -7.22 -35.09 23.18
C GLN A 215 -7.82 -36.06 22.17
#